data_AF-A0A2D4GPP7-F1
#
_entry.id   AF-A0A2D4GPP7-F1
#
_cell.length_a   1.000
_cell.length_b   1.000
_cell.length_c   1.000
_cell.angle_alpha   90.00
_cell.angle_beta   90.00
_cell.angle_gamma   90.00
#
_symmetry.space_group_name_H-M   'P 1'
#
loop_
_entity.id
_entity.type
_entity.pdbx_description
1 polymer ?
#
loop_
_entity_poly.entity_id
_entity_poly.type
_entity_poly.pdbx_seq_one_letter_code
_entity_poly.pdbx_strand_id
1 'polypeptide(L)'
;VALQSIRTVRGNGFCVDCDATNPDWASLNLGALMCIECSGIHRHLGTHLSRVRSLDLDDWPPELVTVMTAIGNALANSVWEGAPKNYPKPGPESCREEKE
;
A
#
# COMPACT_ATOMS: atom_id res chain seq x y z
N VAL A 1 12.11 -10.60 -11.16
CA VAL A 1 11.62 -9.79 -12.32
C VAL A 1 10.19 -9.30 -12.07
N ALA A 2 9.23 -10.19 -11.78
CA ALA A 2 7.83 -9.80 -11.55
C ALA A 2 7.61 -8.83 -10.36
N LEU A 3 8.30 -9.02 -9.21
CA LEU A 3 8.16 -8.07 -8.10
C LEU A 3 8.75 -6.68 -8.42
N GLN A 4 9.74 -6.61 -9.31
CA GLN A 4 10.31 -5.33 -9.74
C GLN A 4 9.30 -4.52 -10.56
N SER A 5 8.42 -5.18 -11.33
CA SER A 5 7.36 -4.45 -12.05
C SER A 5 6.36 -3.82 -11.07
N ILE A 6 6.03 -4.48 -9.95
CA ILE A 6 5.20 -3.89 -8.89
C ILE A 6 5.89 -2.65 -8.30
N ARG A 7 7.16 -2.73 -7.94
CA ARG A 7 7.90 -1.62 -7.30
C ARG A 7 8.06 -0.39 -8.21
N THR A 8 7.99 -0.58 -9.53
CA THR A 8 8.18 0.50 -10.52
C THR A 8 6.89 1.18 -10.98
N VAL A 9 5.72 0.71 -10.51
CA VAL A 9 4.44 1.39 -10.77
C VAL A 9 4.47 2.78 -10.13
N ARG A 10 3.81 3.75 -10.77
CA ARG A 10 3.75 5.13 -10.29
C ARG A 10 3.21 5.19 -8.85
N GLY A 11 3.99 5.83 -7.96
CA GLY A 11 3.67 5.99 -6.55
C GLY A 11 4.18 4.86 -5.63
N ASN A 12 4.52 3.69 -6.17
CA ASN A 12 4.93 2.54 -5.36
C ASN A 12 6.33 2.67 -4.71
N GLY A 13 7.03 3.78 -4.95
CA GLY A 13 8.26 4.12 -4.22
C GLY A 13 8.02 4.56 -2.77
N PHE A 14 6.77 4.89 -2.42
CA PHE A 14 6.38 5.39 -1.10
C PHE A 14 5.15 4.64 -0.60
N CYS A 15 5.05 4.45 0.71
CA CYS A 15 3.91 3.87 1.38
C CYS A 15 2.63 4.63 1.01
N VAL A 16 1.58 3.89 0.65
CA VAL A 16 0.29 4.46 0.24
C VAL A 16 -0.32 5.33 1.33
N ASP A 17 -0.08 5.02 2.62
CA ASP A 17 -0.72 5.70 3.75
C ASP A 17 0.16 6.77 4.42
N CYS A 18 1.49 6.57 4.50
CA CYS A 18 2.36 7.44 5.31
C CYS A 18 3.62 7.97 4.59
N ASP A 19 3.76 7.70 3.29
CA ASP A 19 4.89 8.10 2.47
C ASP A 19 6.28 7.58 2.92
N ALA A 20 6.34 6.59 3.82
CA ALA A 20 7.58 5.88 4.13
C ALA A 20 8.17 5.25 2.85
N THR A 21 9.48 5.37 2.65
CA THR A 21 10.13 4.92 1.42
C THR A 21 10.21 3.41 1.32
N ASN A 22 10.32 2.89 0.10
CA ASN A 22 10.54 1.48 -0.22
C ASN A 22 9.54 0.52 0.46
N PRO A 23 8.21 0.73 0.31
CA PRO A 23 7.23 -0.17 0.88
C PRO A 23 7.40 -1.61 0.33
N ASP A 24 7.30 -2.58 1.21
CA ASP A 24 7.54 -4.01 0.99
C ASP A 24 6.33 -4.89 1.34
N TRP A 25 5.20 -4.26 1.71
CA TRP A 25 3.92 -4.91 1.91
C TRP A 25 2.89 -4.39 0.93
N ALA A 26 1.84 -5.18 0.68
CA ALA A 26 0.80 -4.89 -0.29
C ALA A 26 -0.58 -5.22 0.27
N SER A 27 -1.59 -4.44 -0.13
CA SER A 27 -2.99 -4.84 -0.05
C SER A 27 -3.47 -5.26 -1.43
N LEU A 28 -3.79 -6.55 -1.59
CA LEU A 28 -4.13 -7.11 -2.90
C LEU A 28 -5.42 -6.54 -3.46
N ASN A 29 -6.45 -6.38 -2.63
CA ASN A 29 -7.75 -5.89 -3.09
C ASN A 29 -7.77 -4.37 -3.30
N LEU A 30 -6.84 -3.63 -2.69
CA LEU A 30 -6.68 -2.19 -2.90
C LEU A 30 -5.65 -1.86 -3.98
N GLY A 31 -4.81 -2.83 -4.37
CA GLY A 31 -3.79 -2.65 -5.40
C GLY A 31 -2.67 -1.69 -5.00
N ALA A 32 -2.37 -1.60 -3.70
CA ALA A 32 -1.47 -0.60 -3.13
C ALA A 32 -0.34 -1.20 -2.29
N LEU A 33 0.84 -0.59 -2.34
CA LEU A 33 1.99 -0.89 -1.48
C LEU A 33 2.02 -0.02 -0.24
N MET A 34 2.37 -0.62 0.90
CA MET A 34 2.46 0.02 2.20
C MET A 34 3.73 -0.43 2.94
N CYS A 35 4.17 0.33 3.93
CA CYS A 35 5.25 -0.08 4.82
C CYS A 35 4.78 -1.16 5.81
N ILE A 36 5.72 -1.78 6.51
CA ILE A 36 5.42 -2.81 7.52
C ILE A 36 4.45 -2.33 8.61
N GLU A 37 4.58 -1.09 9.07
CA GLU A 37 3.75 -0.53 10.14
C GLU A 37 2.29 -0.37 9.68
N CYS A 38 2.07 0.27 8.54
CA CYS A 38 0.73 0.41 7.94
C CYS A 38 0.14 -0.95 7.57
N SER A 39 0.97 -1.93 7.18
CA SER A 39 0.51 -3.31 7.00
C SER A 39 -0.05 -3.92 8.29
N GLY A 40 0.53 -3.58 9.44
CA GLY A 40 0.02 -3.95 10.76
C GLY A 40 -1.36 -3.36 11.00
N ILE A 41 -1.56 -2.07 10.70
CA ILE A 41 -2.85 -1.38 10.83
C ILE A 41 -3.90 -2.04 9.93
N HIS A 42 -3.58 -2.25 8.64
CA HIS A 42 -4.46 -2.91 7.69
C HIS A 42 -4.85 -4.34 8.10
N ARG A 43 -4.00 -5.08 8.83
CA ARG A 43 -4.36 -6.40 9.37
C ARG A 43 -5.44 -6.31 10.45
N HIS A 44 -5.42 -5.27 11.28
CA HIS A 44 -6.45 -5.06 12.31
C HIS A 44 -7.82 -4.70 11.71
N LEU A 45 -7.85 -4.11 10.51
CA LEU A 45 -9.11 -3.85 9.77
C LEU A 45 -9.83 -5.14 9.34
N GLY A 46 -9.07 -6.22 9.11
CA GLY A 46 -9.59 -7.51 8.67
C GLY A 46 -9.66 -7.69 7.14
N THR A 47 -9.73 -8.96 6.72
CA THR A 47 -9.55 -9.39 5.31
C THR A 47 -10.68 -8.98 4.35
N HIS A 48 -11.82 -8.57 4.91
CA HIS A 48 -12.93 -8.01 4.16
C HIS A 48 -12.65 -6.58 3.67
N LEU A 49 -11.74 -5.86 4.33
CA LEU A 49 -11.30 -4.52 3.97
C LEU A 49 -9.92 -4.51 3.32
N SER A 50 -8.95 -5.25 3.88
CA SER A 50 -7.58 -5.29 3.35
C SER A 50 -6.99 -6.70 3.38
N ARG A 51 -6.50 -7.16 2.22
CA ARG A 51 -5.84 -8.46 2.06
C ARG A 51 -4.33 -8.28 1.97
N VAL A 52 -3.68 -8.30 3.13
CA VAL A 52 -2.25 -7.99 3.27
C VAL A 52 -1.36 -9.16 2.81
N ARG A 53 -0.31 -8.84 2.03
CA ARG A 53 0.79 -9.73 1.61
C ARG A 53 2.14 -9.03 1.70
N SER A 54 3.20 -9.76 2.00
CA SER A 54 4.58 -9.30 1.86
C SER A 54 5.04 -9.47 0.42
N LEU A 55 5.82 -8.53 -0.10
CA LEU A 55 6.50 -8.71 -1.38
C LEU A 55 7.63 -9.74 -1.30
N ASP A 56 8.27 -9.88 -0.14
CA ASP A 56 9.48 -10.68 0.01
C ASP A 56 9.24 -12.03 0.72
N LEU A 57 8.14 -12.18 1.47
CA LEU A 57 7.84 -13.36 2.29
C LEU A 57 6.68 -14.23 1.77
N ASP A 58 5.88 -13.74 0.82
CA ASP A 58 4.73 -14.48 0.27
C ASP A 58 4.94 -14.83 -1.21
N ASP A 59 4.21 -15.85 -1.68
CA ASP A 59 4.17 -16.20 -3.10
C ASP A 59 3.36 -15.18 -3.92
N TRP A 60 3.86 -14.88 -5.12
CA TRP A 60 3.25 -13.94 -6.07
C TRP A 60 2.94 -14.59 -7.42
N PRO A 61 1.77 -15.25 -7.54
CA PRO A 61 1.24 -15.68 -8.82
C PRO A 61 1.10 -14.50 -9.81
N PRO A 62 1.24 -14.74 -11.12
CA PRO A 62 1.15 -13.69 -12.15
C PRO A 62 -0.14 -12.85 -12.08
N GLU A 63 -1.25 -13.44 -11.65
CA GLU A 63 -2.54 -12.76 -11.51
C GLU A 63 -2.48 -11.69 -10.42
N LEU A 64 -1.80 -11.95 -9.31
CA LEU A 64 -1.63 -10.96 -8.23
C LEU A 64 -0.69 -9.83 -8.66
N VAL A 65 0.37 -10.16 -9.40
CA VAL A 65 1.27 -9.15 -10.00
C VAL A 65 0.49 -8.24 -10.96
N THR A 66 -0.44 -8.81 -11.73
CA THR A 66 -1.29 -8.05 -12.66
C THR A 66 -2.18 -7.05 -11.92
N VAL A 67 -2.80 -7.47 -10.81
CA VAL A 67 -3.60 -6.55 -9.97
C VAL A 67 -2.75 -5.38 -9.47
N MET A 68 -1.59 -5.68 -8.91
CA MET A 68 -0.72 -4.65 -8.33
C MET A 68 -0.11 -3.70 -9.37
N THR A 69 0.13 -4.18 -10.59
CA THR A 69 0.66 -3.36 -11.69
C THR A 69 -0.41 -2.53 -12.41
N ALA A 70 -1.69 -2.90 -12.31
CA ALA A 70 -2.80 -2.16 -12.89
C ALA A 70 -3.24 -0.94 -12.06
N ILE A 71 -3.03 -0.96 -10.74
CA ILE A 71 -3.49 0.09 -9.82
C ILE A 71 -2.31 0.97 -9.38
N GLY A 72 -1.53 0.51 -8.41
CA GLY A 72 -0.44 1.29 -7.81
C GLY A 72 -0.92 2.48 -6.97
N ASN A 73 -0.01 2.99 -6.14
CA ASN A 73 -0.33 3.96 -5.09
C ASN A 73 -0.81 5.30 -5.64
N ALA A 74 -0.30 5.75 -6.79
CA ALA A 74 -0.77 7.00 -7.38
C ALA A 74 -2.25 6.95 -7.78
N LEU A 75 -2.71 5.82 -8.35
CA LEU A 75 -4.14 5.65 -8.67
C LEU A 75 -4.95 5.44 -7.40
N ALA A 76 -4.46 4.61 -6.47
CA ALA A 76 -5.12 4.38 -5.18
C ALA A 76 -5.39 5.69 -4.43
N ASN A 77 -4.39 6.57 -4.28
CA ASN A 77 -4.56 7.84 -3.58
C ASN A 77 -5.44 8.81 -4.37
N SER A 78 -5.44 8.77 -5.70
CA SER A 78 -6.40 9.59 -6.48
C SER A 78 -7.87 9.24 -6.20
N VAL A 79 -8.15 8.00 -5.79
CA VAL A 79 -9.49 7.52 -5.44
C VAL A 79 -9.78 7.77 -3.96
N TRP A 80 -8.90 7.32 -3.07
CA TRP A 80 -9.15 7.32 -1.62
C TRP A 80 -8.78 8.64 -0.94
N GLU A 81 -7.81 9.38 -1.49
CA GLU A 81 -7.33 10.69 -0.99
C GLU A 81 -7.63 11.84 -1.95
N GLY A 82 -8.51 11.66 -2.95
CA GLY A 82 -8.77 12.68 -3.97
C GLY A 82 -9.44 13.97 -3.46
N ALA A 83 -10.03 13.95 -2.26
CA ALA A 83 -10.72 15.09 -1.66
C ALA A 83 -10.62 15.08 -0.10
N PRO A 84 -9.43 15.26 0.48
CA PRO A 84 -9.25 15.20 1.92
C PRO A 84 -9.89 16.42 2.59
N LYS A 85 -10.77 16.20 3.56
CA LYS A 85 -11.49 17.25 4.31
C LYS A 85 -10.60 17.87 5.41
N ASN A 86 -9.43 18.40 5.04
CA ASN A 86 -8.41 18.94 5.95
C ASN A 86 -7.72 17.92 6.88
N TYR A 87 -7.72 16.65 6.52
CA TYR A 87 -6.89 15.64 7.17
C TYR A 87 -5.61 15.48 6.35
N PRO A 88 -4.46 16.03 6.79
CA PRO A 88 -3.21 15.81 6.10
C PRO A 88 -2.83 14.33 6.17
N LYS A 89 -2.21 13.83 5.11
CA LYS A 89 -1.64 12.50 5.11
C LYS A 89 -0.57 12.38 6.21
N PRO A 90 -0.60 11.35 7.06
CA PRO A 90 0.42 11.18 8.10
C PRO A 90 1.80 10.98 7.46
N GLY A 91 2.85 11.36 8.18
CA GLY A 91 4.22 11.19 7.70
C GLY A 91 4.81 9.83 8.12
N PRO A 92 6.04 9.51 7.66
CA PRO A 92 6.74 8.30 8.10
C PRO A 92 6.99 8.28 9.61
N GLU A 93 7.22 9.46 10.19
CA GLU A 93 7.52 9.66 11.62
C GLU A 93 6.27 9.96 12.47
N SER A 94 5.07 10.01 11.88
CA SER A 94 3.82 10.16 12.63
C SER A 94 3.64 9.00 13.61
N CYS A 95 3.01 9.26 14.76
CA CYS A 95 2.72 8.21 15.72
C CYS A 95 1.73 7.21 15.12
N ARG A 96 1.68 6.01 15.69
CA ARG A 96 0.81 4.94 15.18
C ARG A 96 -0.66 5.37 15.23
N GLU A 97 -1.07 6.08 16.26
CA GLU A 97 -2.44 6.55 16.44
C GLU A 97 -2.86 7.57 15.37
N GLU A 98 -1.93 8.31 14.77
CA GLU A 98 -2.21 9.21 13.64
C GLU A 98 -2.32 8.45 12.30
N LYS A 99 -1.73 7.25 12.21
CA LYS A 99 -1.77 6.39 11.02
C LYS A 99 -2.96 5.43 11.00
N GLU A 100 -3.65 5.24 12.14
CA GLU A 100 -4.86 4.40 12.28
C GLU A 100 -6.15 5.15 11.93
#